data_AF-A0A6L7A4D0-F1
#
_entry.id   AF-A0A6L7A4D0-F1
#
_cell.length_a   1.000
_cell.length_b   1.000
_cell.length_c   1.000
_cell.angle_alpha   90.00
_cell.angle_beta   90.00
_cell.angle_gamma   90.00
#
_symmetry.space_group_name_H-M   'P 1'
#
loop_
_entity.id
_entity.type
_entity.pdbx_description
1 polymer ?
#
loop_
_entity_poly.entity_id
_entity_poly.type
_entity_poly.pdbx_seq_one_letter_code
_entity_poly.pdbx_strand_id
1 'polypeptide(L)'
;MSEPLIVGIRHHSPACARLVKSLIESQRPRYVLIEGPADFNDRVDELFLAHQLPVAIYSYCQYQDGAAPGRGAWTPFAEFSPEWQALQAARRIQAQTYFIDLPCWAQSEEEDDSPDTQDESQALLLRATRMDNSDTLWDHLFEDESQQTALPSALAHYFAQLRGDFPGDALNRQREAFMARWIAWAVQQNNGDVLVVCGGWHAPALAKMWRECPQDINTPELPSLADAITGCYLTPYSEKRLDVLAGYLSGMPAPVWQNWCWQWGLQQAGEQLLKTILTRLRQHKLPASTADMAAAHLHAMALAQLRGHTLPLRTDWLDAIAGSLIKEALNAPLPWSYRGVIHP
;
A
#
# COMPACT_ATOMS: atom_id res chain seq x y z
N MET A 1 -8.38 -2.15 -30.00
CA MET A 1 -7.49 -2.44 -28.87
C MET A 1 -8.37 -2.54 -27.63
N SER A 2 -8.25 -3.60 -26.84
CA SER A 2 -8.92 -3.70 -25.54
C SER A 2 -8.42 -2.60 -24.61
N GLU A 3 -9.30 -2.00 -23.82
CA GLU A 3 -8.88 -1.05 -22.80
C GLU A 3 -8.23 -1.81 -21.62
N PRO A 4 -7.07 -1.35 -21.11
CA PRO A 4 -6.47 -1.94 -19.94
C PRO A 4 -7.32 -1.65 -18.70
N LEU A 5 -7.48 -2.63 -17.82
CA LEU A 5 -8.09 -2.41 -16.50
C LEU A 5 -7.02 -1.89 -15.54
N ILE A 6 -7.11 -0.60 -15.18
CA ILE A 6 -6.18 0.03 -14.24
C ILE A 6 -6.81 0.07 -12.85
N VAL A 7 -6.16 -0.60 -11.90
CA VAL A 7 -6.62 -0.71 -10.51
C VAL A 7 -5.70 0.12 -9.62
N GLY A 8 -6.20 1.29 -9.21
CA GLY A 8 -5.56 2.12 -8.20
C GLY A 8 -5.72 1.50 -6.81
N ILE A 9 -4.60 1.28 -6.10
CA ILE A 9 -4.57 0.67 -4.78
C ILE A 9 -3.93 1.58 -3.74
N ARG A 10 -4.11 1.22 -2.47
CA ARG A 10 -3.17 1.61 -1.42
C ARG A 10 -2.24 0.44 -1.14
N HIS A 11 -0.94 0.71 -1.12
CA HIS A 11 0.06 -0.29 -0.75
C HIS A 11 -0.25 -0.86 0.64
N HIS A 12 -0.06 -2.18 0.78
CA HIS A 12 -0.29 -2.88 2.05
C HIS A 12 -1.73 -2.83 2.59
N SER A 13 -2.74 -2.59 1.74
CA SER A 13 -4.16 -2.70 2.13
C SER A 13 -4.69 -4.13 1.94
N PRO A 14 -5.19 -4.81 3.00
CA PRO A 14 -5.85 -6.11 2.87
C PRO A 14 -7.06 -6.07 1.91
N ALA A 15 -7.88 -5.02 1.97
CA ALA A 15 -9.00 -4.86 1.05
C ALA A 15 -8.57 -4.76 -0.41
N CYS A 16 -7.59 -3.92 -0.74
CA CYS A 16 -7.03 -3.83 -2.08
C CYS A 16 -6.40 -5.16 -2.53
N ALA A 17 -5.74 -5.89 -1.63
CA ALA A 17 -5.11 -7.16 -1.94
C ALA A 17 -6.13 -8.25 -2.31
N ARG A 18 -7.25 -8.32 -1.58
CA ARG A 18 -8.38 -9.22 -1.94
C ARG A 18 -8.99 -8.83 -3.28
N LEU A 19 -9.18 -7.53 -3.51
CA LEU A 19 -9.73 -7.02 -4.77
C LEU A 19 -8.85 -7.42 -5.96
N VAL A 20 -7.57 -7.07 -5.92
CA VAL A 20 -6.62 -7.34 -7.00
C VAL A 20 -6.52 -8.83 -7.29
N LYS A 21 -6.39 -9.66 -6.24
CA LYS A 21 -6.40 -11.11 -6.38
C LYS A 21 -7.66 -11.61 -7.10
N SER A 22 -8.83 -11.18 -6.64
CA SER A 22 -10.12 -11.58 -7.20
C SER A 22 -10.26 -11.15 -8.68
N LEU A 23 -9.87 -9.93 -9.02
CA LEU A 23 -9.91 -9.43 -10.40
C LEU A 23 -9.01 -10.26 -11.33
N ILE A 24 -7.77 -10.54 -10.92
CA ILE A 24 -6.84 -11.33 -11.74
C ILE A 24 -7.34 -12.78 -11.89
N GLU A 25 -7.76 -13.42 -10.80
CA GLU A 25 -8.23 -14.82 -10.84
C GLU A 25 -9.52 -14.98 -11.65
N SER A 26 -10.42 -13.99 -11.63
CA SER A 26 -11.71 -14.03 -12.35
C SER A 26 -11.59 -13.60 -13.82
N GLN A 27 -10.86 -12.52 -14.12
CA GLN A 27 -10.76 -12.00 -15.48
C GLN A 27 -9.69 -12.73 -16.31
N ARG A 28 -8.72 -13.35 -15.64
CA ARG A 28 -7.61 -14.09 -16.26
C ARG A 28 -6.89 -13.28 -17.36
N PRO A 29 -6.41 -12.05 -17.05
CA PRO A 29 -5.74 -11.21 -18.04
C PRO A 29 -4.49 -11.90 -18.59
N ARG A 30 -4.13 -11.55 -19.84
CA ARG A 30 -2.90 -12.04 -20.46
C ARG A 30 -1.67 -11.35 -19.88
N TYR A 31 -1.80 -10.06 -19.52
CA TYR A 31 -0.74 -9.26 -18.90
C TYR A 31 -1.19 -8.72 -17.54
N VAL A 32 -0.30 -8.84 -16.55
CA VAL A 32 -0.45 -8.19 -15.23
C VAL A 32 0.75 -7.29 -15.02
N LEU A 33 0.51 -5.98 -15.07
CA LEU A 33 1.51 -4.94 -14.90
C LEU A 33 1.42 -4.40 -13.47
N ILE A 34 2.54 -4.34 -12.75
CA ILE A 34 2.57 -4.05 -11.31
C ILE A 34 3.51 -2.89 -11.06
N GLU A 35 3.08 -1.89 -10.28
CA GLU A 35 3.97 -0.86 -9.77
C GLU A 35 5.02 -1.52 -8.87
N GLY A 36 6.25 -1.46 -9.34
CA GLY A 36 7.43 -2.01 -8.70
C GLY A 36 8.63 -1.78 -9.61
N PRO A 37 9.85 -1.99 -9.11
CA PRO A 37 11.05 -1.56 -9.80
C PRO A 37 11.33 -2.47 -11.01
N ALA A 38 11.28 -1.89 -12.21
CA ALA A 38 11.43 -2.62 -13.47
C ALA A 38 12.85 -3.22 -13.67
N ASP A 39 13.85 -2.76 -12.92
CA ASP A 39 15.19 -3.35 -12.88
C ASP A 39 15.22 -4.76 -12.26
N PHE A 40 14.12 -5.20 -11.62
CA PHE A 40 13.98 -6.53 -11.05
C PHE A 40 13.30 -7.53 -12.02
N ASN A 41 12.82 -7.11 -13.19
CA ASN A 41 12.03 -7.95 -14.10
C ASN A 41 12.74 -9.24 -14.52
N ASP A 42 14.03 -9.19 -14.85
CA ASP A 42 14.82 -10.36 -15.27
C ASP A 42 14.99 -11.40 -14.15
N ARG A 43 14.69 -11.03 -12.91
CA ARG A 43 14.80 -11.86 -11.70
C ARG A 43 13.49 -12.02 -10.98
N VAL A 44 12.35 -11.67 -11.60
CA VAL A 44 11.03 -11.78 -10.97
C VAL A 44 10.75 -13.19 -10.43
N ASP A 45 11.35 -14.22 -11.04
CA ASP A 45 11.24 -15.60 -10.59
C ASP A 45 11.75 -15.85 -9.15
N GLU A 46 12.67 -15.01 -8.67
CA GLU A 46 13.17 -15.07 -7.28
C GLU A 46 12.05 -14.83 -6.25
N LEU A 47 11.01 -14.06 -6.59
CA LEU A 47 9.89 -13.78 -5.69
C LEU A 47 8.98 -14.99 -5.47
N PHE A 48 9.05 -16.01 -6.33
CA PHE A 48 8.25 -17.22 -6.20
C PHE A 48 8.93 -18.35 -5.42
N LEU A 49 10.14 -18.12 -4.90
CA LEU A 49 10.79 -19.03 -3.97
C LEU A 49 10.05 -19.06 -2.63
N ALA A 50 10.36 -20.06 -1.80
CA ALA A 50 9.76 -20.21 -0.48
C ALA A 50 10.31 -19.16 0.50
N HIS A 51 9.66 -18.00 0.54
CA HIS A 51 10.01 -16.89 1.44
C HIS A 51 9.16 -16.89 2.70
N GLN A 52 9.75 -16.42 3.79
CA GLN A 52 9.01 -15.92 4.94
C GLN A 52 8.85 -14.41 4.78
N LEU A 53 7.61 -13.93 4.63
CA LEU A 53 7.31 -12.51 4.49
C LEU A 53 7.38 -11.78 5.85
N PRO A 54 7.70 -10.47 5.87
CA PRO A 54 7.93 -9.59 4.71
C PRO A 54 9.31 -9.74 4.05
N VAL A 55 9.36 -9.55 2.73
CA VAL A 55 10.61 -9.35 1.97
C VAL A 55 10.56 -8.00 1.26
N ALA A 56 11.67 -7.51 0.73
CA ALA A 56 11.69 -6.28 -0.06
C ALA A 56 12.63 -6.40 -1.26
N ILE A 57 12.31 -5.69 -2.34
CA ILE A 57 13.31 -5.34 -3.35
C ILE A 57 13.99 -4.06 -2.87
N TYR A 58 15.30 -4.14 -2.65
CA TYR A 58 16.14 -2.98 -2.39
C TYR A 58 16.82 -2.56 -3.69
N SER A 59 16.46 -1.40 -4.22
CA SER A 59 17.15 -0.77 -5.36
C SER A 59 18.13 0.27 -4.83
N TYR A 60 19.29 0.42 -5.47
CA TYR A 60 20.31 1.38 -5.04
C TYR A 60 21.06 2.02 -6.21
N CYS A 61 21.67 3.17 -5.91
CA CYS A 61 22.60 3.92 -6.74
C CYS A 61 23.80 4.33 -5.88
N GLN A 62 25.02 4.11 -6.37
CA GLN A 62 26.24 4.64 -5.77
C GLN A 62 27.06 5.37 -6.82
N TYR A 63 27.18 6.69 -6.69
CA TYR A 63 27.97 7.53 -7.58
C TYR A 63 29.47 7.29 -7.41
N GLN A 64 30.21 7.28 -8.51
CA GLN A 64 31.63 6.94 -8.52
C GLN A 64 32.54 8.08 -8.02
N ASP A 65 32.10 9.33 -8.19
CA ASP A 65 32.86 10.52 -7.79
C ASP A 65 32.88 10.76 -6.27
N GLY A 66 32.01 10.05 -5.53
CA GLY A 66 31.84 10.19 -4.08
C GLY A 66 31.31 11.55 -3.62
N ALA A 67 30.93 12.44 -4.56
CA ALA A 67 30.49 13.79 -4.26
C ALA A 67 29.03 13.81 -3.78
N ALA A 68 28.18 12.95 -4.36
CA ALA A 68 26.80 12.75 -3.96
C ALA A 68 26.64 11.48 -3.10
N PRO A 69 25.83 11.51 -2.02
CA PRO A 69 25.53 10.30 -1.27
C PRO A 69 24.79 9.29 -2.16
N GLY A 70 25.08 8.00 -1.95
CA GLY A 70 24.34 6.93 -2.61
C GLY A 70 22.85 6.98 -2.22
N ARG A 71 22.00 6.51 -3.13
CA ARG A 71 20.55 6.45 -2.96
C ARG A 71 20.10 5.01 -2.85
N GLY A 72 19.01 4.78 -2.12
CA GLY A 72 18.35 3.49 -2.14
C GLY A 72 16.92 3.57 -1.69
N ALA A 73 16.09 2.68 -2.22
CA ALA A 73 14.69 2.58 -1.89
C ALA A 73 14.32 1.12 -1.63
N TRP A 74 13.30 0.94 -0.79
CA TRP A 74 12.76 -0.37 -0.46
C TRP A 74 11.35 -0.46 -1.05
N THR A 75 11.11 -1.53 -1.81
CA THR A 75 9.78 -1.95 -2.25
C THR A 75 9.41 -3.22 -1.49
N PRO A 76 8.83 -3.09 -0.29
CA PRO A 76 8.51 -4.24 0.55
C PRO A 76 7.21 -4.93 0.12
N PHE A 77 7.15 -6.23 0.38
CA PHE A 77 6.00 -7.09 0.15
C PHE A 77 5.65 -7.80 1.46
N ALA A 78 4.37 -7.71 1.83
CA ALA A 78 3.76 -8.52 2.87
C ALA A 78 2.69 -9.43 2.26
N GLU A 79 2.18 -10.41 3.02
CA GLU A 79 1.09 -11.27 2.53
C GLU A 79 -0.14 -10.46 2.07
N PHE A 80 -0.39 -9.33 2.71
CA PHE A 80 -1.50 -8.43 2.44
C PHE A 80 -1.13 -7.26 1.51
N SER A 81 0.03 -7.29 0.85
CA SER A 81 0.37 -6.35 -0.22
C SER A 81 -0.43 -6.66 -1.49
N PRO A 82 -1.15 -5.70 -2.09
CA PRO A 82 -1.84 -5.91 -3.36
C PRO A 82 -0.93 -6.37 -4.50
N GLU A 83 0.29 -5.84 -4.54
CA GLU A 83 1.32 -6.17 -5.53
C GLU A 83 1.80 -7.61 -5.36
N TRP A 84 1.98 -8.06 -4.12
CA TRP A 84 2.33 -9.44 -3.82
C TRP A 84 1.21 -10.40 -4.25
N GLN A 85 -0.05 -10.06 -3.93
CA GLN A 85 -1.18 -10.86 -4.37
C GLN A 85 -1.35 -10.84 -5.89
N ALA A 86 -1.01 -9.73 -6.56
CA ALA A 86 -1.00 -9.64 -8.02
C ALA A 86 0.01 -10.62 -8.63
N LEU A 87 1.26 -10.62 -8.15
CA LEU A 87 2.30 -11.55 -8.57
C LEU A 87 1.85 -13.02 -8.44
N GLN A 88 1.33 -13.37 -7.25
CA GLN A 88 0.92 -14.74 -6.95
C GLN A 88 -0.28 -15.17 -7.80
N ALA A 89 -1.28 -14.31 -7.98
CA ALA A 89 -2.45 -14.59 -8.80
C ALA A 89 -2.08 -14.71 -10.29
N ALA A 90 -1.24 -13.80 -10.80
CA ALA A 90 -0.76 -13.79 -12.17
C ALA A 90 -0.01 -15.09 -12.53
N ARG A 91 0.87 -15.57 -11.63
CA ARG A 91 1.58 -16.85 -11.82
C ARG A 91 0.63 -18.04 -11.89
N ARG A 92 -0.41 -18.08 -11.05
CA ARG A 92 -1.41 -19.18 -11.06
C ARG A 92 -2.17 -19.26 -12.37
N ILE A 93 -2.50 -18.13 -12.98
CA ILE A 93 -3.20 -18.06 -14.26
C ILE A 93 -2.27 -18.07 -15.48
N GLN A 94 -0.95 -18.09 -15.26
CA GLN A 94 0.10 -18.04 -16.28
C GLN A 94 0.08 -16.76 -17.13
N ALA A 95 -0.25 -15.63 -16.50
CA ALA A 95 -0.17 -14.30 -17.12
C ALA A 95 1.29 -13.83 -17.25
N GLN A 96 1.56 -13.03 -18.29
CA GLN A 96 2.83 -12.32 -18.42
C GLN A 96 2.87 -11.20 -17.40
N THR A 97 3.89 -11.19 -16.54
CA THR A 97 3.93 -10.29 -15.38
C THR A 97 5.16 -9.41 -15.45
N TYR A 98 4.98 -8.11 -15.28
CA TYR A 98 6.06 -7.12 -15.34
C TYR A 98 5.90 -6.08 -14.24
N PHE A 99 7.02 -5.74 -13.59
CA PHE A 99 7.18 -4.50 -12.87
C PHE A 99 7.35 -3.35 -13.85
N ILE A 100 6.59 -2.27 -13.66
CA ILE A 100 6.47 -1.20 -14.66
C ILE A 100 6.93 0.17 -14.18
N ASP A 101 7.46 0.28 -12.96
CA ASP A 101 7.89 1.56 -12.40
C ASP A 101 9.41 1.75 -12.50
N LEU A 102 9.83 3.01 -12.48
CA LEU A 102 11.24 3.37 -12.50
C LEU A 102 11.90 2.90 -11.20
N PRO A 103 13.04 2.22 -11.27
CA PRO A 103 13.83 1.93 -10.08
C PRO A 103 14.36 3.25 -9.49
N CYS A 104 14.61 3.28 -8.17
CA CYS A 104 14.93 4.53 -7.48
C CYS A 104 16.18 5.25 -8.00
N TRP A 105 17.11 4.51 -8.61
CA TRP A 105 18.31 5.08 -9.20
C TRP A 105 18.03 5.84 -10.51
N ALA A 106 16.92 5.53 -11.20
CA ALA A 106 16.49 6.17 -12.45
C ALA A 106 15.56 7.39 -12.22
N GLN A 107 15.18 7.62 -10.96
CA GLN A 107 14.25 8.67 -10.56
C GLN A 107 14.99 10.01 -10.38
N SER A 108 14.42 11.10 -10.90
CA SER A 108 14.99 12.44 -10.77
C SER A 108 15.19 12.86 -9.32
N GLU A 109 16.21 13.71 -9.08
CA GLU A 109 16.53 14.28 -7.77
C GLU A 109 15.98 15.69 -7.59
N GLU A 110 15.25 16.20 -8.59
CA GLU A 110 14.65 17.53 -8.52
C GLU A 110 13.64 17.58 -7.37
N GLU A 111 13.94 18.42 -6.38
CA GLU A 111 12.98 18.82 -5.36
C GLU A 111 11.92 19.71 -6.04
N ASP A 112 10.67 19.27 -5.99
CA ASP A 112 9.54 20.07 -6.46
C ASP A 112 9.05 20.95 -5.31
N ASP A 113 9.30 22.25 -5.39
CA ASP A 113 8.85 23.26 -4.42
C ASP A 113 7.35 23.61 -4.57
N SER A 114 6.61 22.94 -5.47
CA SER A 114 5.18 23.20 -5.63
C SER A 114 4.38 22.83 -4.37
N PRO A 115 3.33 23.59 -4.03
CA PRO A 115 2.47 23.26 -2.91
C PRO A 115 1.81 21.90 -3.14
N ASP A 116 1.88 21.04 -2.12
CA ASP A 116 1.31 19.70 -2.18
C ASP A 116 -0.24 19.78 -2.15
N THR A 117 -0.84 19.86 -3.33
CA THR A 117 -2.31 19.88 -3.48
C THR A 117 -2.99 18.61 -2.98
N GLN A 118 -2.23 17.50 -2.84
CA GLN A 118 -2.70 16.27 -2.21
C GLN A 118 -3.04 16.52 -0.74
N ASP A 119 -2.18 17.26 -0.04
CA ASP A 119 -2.35 17.59 1.38
C ASP A 119 -3.58 18.46 1.63
N GLU A 120 -3.87 19.44 0.76
CA GLU A 120 -5.06 20.28 0.90
C GLU A 120 -6.36 19.49 0.70
N SER A 121 -6.43 18.68 -0.37
CA SER A 121 -7.59 17.86 -0.69
C SER A 121 -7.86 16.82 0.42
N GLN A 122 -6.78 16.21 0.93
CA GLN A 122 -6.85 15.28 2.04
C GLN A 122 -7.30 15.97 3.33
N ALA A 123 -6.79 17.17 3.64
CA ALA A 123 -7.19 17.93 4.83
C ALA A 123 -8.68 18.30 4.82
N LEU A 124 -9.23 18.68 3.66
CA LEU A 124 -10.66 18.95 3.50
C LEU A 124 -11.49 17.68 3.76
N LEU A 125 -11.06 16.55 3.23
CA LEU A 125 -11.76 15.27 3.41
C LEU A 125 -11.75 14.83 4.88
N LEU A 126 -10.60 14.95 5.56
CA LEU A 126 -10.49 14.67 7.00
C LEU A 126 -11.41 15.57 7.82
N ARG A 127 -11.47 16.86 7.50
CA ARG A 127 -12.36 17.81 8.19
C ARG A 127 -13.84 17.49 7.96
N ALA A 128 -14.21 17.10 6.74
CA ALA A 128 -15.58 16.74 6.38
C ALA A 128 -16.03 15.44 7.05
N THR A 129 -15.15 14.45 7.13
CA THR A 129 -15.42 13.12 7.71
C THR A 129 -15.18 13.06 9.22
N ARG A 130 -14.56 14.09 9.80
CA ARG A 130 -14.17 14.15 11.22
C ARG A 130 -13.21 13.02 11.62
N MET A 131 -12.40 12.57 10.68
CA MET A 131 -11.36 11.55 10.91
C MET A 131 -10.06 12.21 11.36
N ASP A 132 -9.39 11.59 12.33
CA ASP A 132 -8.17 12.16 12.93
C ASP A 132 -6.99 12.21 11.96
N ASN A 133 -6.89 11.24 11.05
CA ASN A 133 -5.82 11.14 10.07
C ASN A 133 -6.21 10.28 8.86
N SER A 134 -5.36 10.31 7.83
CA SER A 134 -5.56 9.59 6.56
C SER A 134 -5.63 8.08 6.72
N ASP A 135 -4.96 7.50 7.72
CA ASP A 135 -5.02 6.07 7.98
C ASP A 135 -6.37 5.64 8.55
N THR A 136 -6.90 6.40 9.51
CA THR A 136 -8.24 6.17 10.07
C THR A 136 -9.32 6.37 9.02
N LEU A 137 -9.19 7.42 8.20
CA LEU A 137 -10.08 7.66 7.07
C LEU A 137 -10.08 6.48 6.09
N TRP A 138 -8.90 5.95 5.76
CA TRP A 138 -8.79 4.80 4.87
C TRP A 138 -9.45 3.55 5.44
N ASP A 139 -9.19 3.24 6.72
CA ASP A 139 -9.81 2.10 7.39
C ASP A 139 -11.34 2.21 7.28
N HIS A 140 -11.90 3.40 7.59
CA HIS A 140 -13.33 3.69 7.52
C HIS A 140 -13.93 3.51 6.11
N LEU A 141 -13.23 3.97 5.08
CA LEU A 141 -13.74 4.00 3.71
C LEU A 141 -13.56 2.70 2.93
N PHE A 142 -12.56 1.88 3.28
CA PHE A 142 -12.11 0.81 2.37
C PHE A 142 -11.80 -0.53 3.05
N GLU A 143 -11.49 -0.56 4.35
CA GLU A 143 -11.12 -1.83 5.03
C GLU A 143 -12.30 -2.57 5.65
N ASP A 144 -13.51 -2.00 5.64
CA ASP A 144 -14.72 -2.74 6.03
C ASP A 144 -15.04 -3.83 4.99
N GLU A 145 -14.97 -5.07 5.44
CA GLU A 145 -15.20 -6.26 4.61
C GLU A 145 -16.61 -6.31 4.02
N SER A 146 -17.59 -5.58 4.55
CA SER A 146 -18.93 -5.50 3.97
C SER A 146 -18.99 -4.67 2.68
N GLN A 147 -17.95 -3.88 2.38
CA GLN A 147 -17.94 -2.94 1.26
C GLN A 147 -17.25 -3.49 -0.01
N GLN A 148 -16.81 -4.75 0.02
CA GLN A 148 -16.01 -5.37 -1.05
C GLN A 148 -16.60 -5.23 -2.46
N THR A 149 -17.93 -5.30 -2.62
CA THR A 149 -18.58 -5.18 -3.93
C THR A 149 -18.46 -3.78 -4.52
N ALA A 150 -18.54 -2.74 -3.70
CA ALA A 150 -18.46 -1.34 -4.14
C ALA A 150 -17.03 -0.80 -4.19
N LEU A 151 -16.08 -1.52 -3.59
CA LEU A 151 -14.68 -1.12 -3.45
C LEU A 151 -14.00 -0.68 -4.77
N PRO A 152 -14.14 -1.38 -5.92
CA PRO A 152 -13.49 -0.94 -7.16
C PRO A 152 -13.91 0.46 -7.60
N SER A 153 -15.22 0.73 -7.58
CA SER A 153 -15.77 2.05 -7.93
C SER A 153 -15.43 3.11 -6.89
N ALA A 154 -15.40 2.75 -5.61
CA ALA A 154 -15.04 3.66 -4.53
C ALA A 154 -13.58 4.11 -4.63
N LEU A 155 -12.65 3.18 -4.88
CA LEU A 155 -11.24 3.48 -5.10
C LEU A 155 -11.04 4.36 -6.34
N ALA A 156 -11.66 4.00 -7.48
CA ALA A 156 -11.57 4.79 -8.70
C ALA A 156 -12.06 6.23 -8.50
N HIS A 157 -13.20 6.41 -7.81
CA HIS A 157 -13.71 7.73 -7.47
C HIS A 157 -12.79 8.47 -6.52
N TYR A 158 -12.36 7.83 -5.44
CA TYR A 158 -11.49 8.43 -4.42
C TYR A 158 -10.19 8.96 -5.02
N PHE A 159 -9.49 8.14 -5.80
CA PHE A 159 -8.22 8.55 -6.39
C PHE A 159 -8.36 9.58 -7.51
N ALA A 160 -9.45 9.52 -8.30
CA ALA A 160 -9.75 10.57 -9.27
C ALA A 160 -9.97 11.93 -8.58
N GLN A 161 -10.67 11.97 -7.45
CA GLN A 161 -10.89 13.21 -6.69
C GLN A 161 -9.64 13.67 -5.95
N LEU A 162 -8.88 12.74 -5.35
CA LEU A 162 -7.65 13.06 -4.64
C LEU A 162 -6.62 13.70 -5.58
N ARG A 163 -6.51 13.19 -6.81
CA ARG A 163 -5.61 13.77 -7.81
C ARG A 163 -6.17 15.06 -8.41
N GLY A 164 -7.48 15.10 -8.69
CA GLY A 164 -8.10 16.22 -9.40
C GLY A 164 -7.43 16.51 -10.74
N ASP A 165 -7.18 17.79 -11.03
CA ASP A 165 -6.46 18.25 -12.21
C ASP A 165 -4.94 18.42 -11.98
N PHE A 166 -4.42 17.95 -10.84
CA PHE A 166 -3.01 18.09 -10.53
C PHE A 166 -2.16 17.20 -11.46
N PRO A 167 -1.16 17.77 -12.16
CA PRO A 167 -0.34 17.02 -13.10
C PRO A 167 0.63 16.05 -12.41
N GLY A 168 0.80 16.12 -11.09
CA GLY A 168 1.85 15.41 -10.35
C GLY A 168 3.16 16.21 -10.36
N ASP A 169 4.02 16.00 -9.36
CA ASP A 169 5.37 16.58 -9.32
C ASP A 169 6.28 16.02 -10.44
N ALA A 170 7.48 16.59 -10.61
CA ALA A 170 8.43 16.15 -11.64
C ALA A 170 8.73 14.63 -11.59
N LEU A 171 8.92 14.09 -10.38
CA LEU A 171 9.21 12.69 -10.15
C LEU A 171 8.04 11.78 -10.56
N ASN A 172 6.83 12.09 -10.11
CA ASN A 172 5.62 11.33 -10.42
C ASN A 172 5.33 11.37 -11.93
N ARG A 173 5.52 12.50 -12.61
CA ARG A 173 5.39 12.58 -14.07
C ARG A 173 6.39 11.67 -14.79
N GLN A 174 7.62 11.59 -14.30
CA GLN A 174 8.66 10.71 -14.86
C GLN A 174 8.27 9.23 -14.70
N ARG A 175 7.85 8.83 -13.49
CA ARG A 175 7.37 7.48 -13.17
C ARG A 175 6.15 7.11 -14.02
N GLU A 176 5.18 8.01 -14.14
CA GLU A 176 3.95 7.81 -14.92
C GLU A 176 4.22 7.69 -16.42
N ALA A 177 5.12 8.48 -16.98
CA ALA A 177 5.52 8.36 -18.37
C ALA A 177 6.15 6.98 -18.66
N PHE A 178 6.99 6.48 -17.76
CA PHE A 178 7.60 5.16 -17.89
C PHE A 178 6.57 4.04 -17.77
N MET A 179 5.71 4.08 -16.75
CA MET A 179 4.59 3.13 -16.56
C MET A 179 3.63 3.14 -17.76
N ALA A 180 3.29 4.31 -18.30
CA ALA A 180 2.39 4.44 -19.45
C ALA A 180 2.94 3.75 -20.72
N ARG A 181 4.26 3.80 -20.94
CA ARG A 181 4.90 3.07 -22.06
C ARG A 181 4.77 1.55 -21.91
N TRP A 182 4.89 1.01 -20.70
CA TRP A 182 4.65 -0.41 -20.44
C TRP A 182 3.21 -0.82 -20.74
N ILE A 183 2.24 0.01 -20.34
CA ILE A 183 0.82 -0.22 -20.62
C ILE A 183 0.57 -0.21 -22.13
N ALA A 184 1.08 0.80 -22.84
CA ALA A 184 0.95 0.91 -24.28
C ALA A 184 1.55 -0.30 -25.01
N TRP A 185 2.77 -0.71 -24.63
CA TRP A 185 3.43 -1.89 -25.17
C TRP A 185 2.59 -3.17 -24.97
N ALA A 186 2.06 -3.39 -23.76
CA ALA A 186 1.27 -4.59 -23.46
C ALA A 186 -0.06 -4.61 -24.24
N VAL A 187 -0.74 -3.47 -24.34
CA VAL A 187 -1.99 -3.34 -25.11
C VAL A 187 -1.74 -3.55 -26.61
N GLN A 188 -0.60 -3.07 -27.12
CA GLN A 188 -0.22 -3.23 -28.52
C GLN A 188 -0.01 -4.70 -28.93
N GLN A 189 0.34 -5.59 -27.99
CA GLN A 189 0.48 -7.03 -28.27
C GLN A 189 -0.83 -7.64 -28.77
N ASN A 190 -1.99 -7.03 -28.41
CA ASN A 190 -3.32 -7.33 -28.93
C ASN A 190 -3.66 -8.84 -28.95
N ASN A 191 -3.22 -9.57 -27.93
CA ASN A 191 -3.38 -11.03 -27.78
C ASN A 191 -4.03 -11.43 -26.44
N GLY A 192 -4.62 -10.46 -25.73
CA GLY A 192 -5.40 -10.66 -24.52
C GLY A 192 -5.51 -9.40 -23.66
N ASP A 193 -6.21 -9.51 -22.54
CA ASP A 193 -6.49 -8.37 -21.67
C ASP A 193 -5.26 -7.97 -20.82
N VAL A 194 -5.19 -6.69 -20.48
CA VAL A 194 -4.13 -6.09 -19.68
C VAL A 194 -4.74 -5.57 -18.39
N LEU A 195 -4.19 -6.00 -17.25
CA LEU A 195 -4.55 -5.50 -15.92
C LEU A 195 -3.33 -4.79 -15.32
N VAL A 196 -3.54 -3.60 -14.77
CA VAL A 196 -2.51 -2.77 -14.13
C VAL A 196 -2.82 -2.61 -12.65
N VAL A 197 -1.84 -2.81 -11.78
CA VAL A 197 -1.92 -2.59 -10.34
C VAL A 197 -0.91 -1.51 -9.97
N CYS A 198 -1.38 -0.35 -9.54
CA CYS A 198 -0.52 0.76 -9.14
C CYS A 198 -1.11 1.52 -7.96
N GLY A 199 -0.26 2.20 -7.20
CA GLY A 199 -0.61 3.24 -6.26
C GLY A 199 -1.67 4.15 -6.87
N GLY A 200 -2.74 4.38 -6.12
CA GLY A 200 -3.93 5.00 -6.65
C GLY A 200 -3.72 6.43 -7.14
N TRP A 201 -2.71 7.12 -6.63
CA TRP A 201 -2.29 8.42 -7.15
C TRP A 201 -1.99 8.39 -8.66
N HIS A 202 -1.32 7.34 -9.16
CA HIS A 202 -0.93 7.20 -10.56
C HIS A 202 -2.08 6.78 -11.47
N ALA A 203 -3.07 6.04 -10.95
CA ALA A 203 -4.11 5.41 -11.75
C ALA A 203 -4.88 6.39 -12.67
N PRO A 204 -5.33 7.58 -12.20
CA PRO A 204 -6.03 8.53 -13.08
C PRO A 204 -5.18 9.08 -14.22
N ALA A 205 -3.87 9.28 -14.00
CA ALA A 205 -2.97 9.75 -15.05
C ALA A 205 -2.64 8.65 -16.05
N LEU A 206 -2.31 7.45 -15.56
CA LEU A 206 -2.07 6.29 -16.41
C LEU A 206 -3.28 6.00 -17.30
N ALA A 207 -4.50 6.11 -16.77
CA ALA A 207 -5.74 5.95 -17.51
C ALA A 207 -5.92 6.91 -18.70
N LYS A 208 -5.10 7.96 -18.83
CA LYS A 208 -5.06 8.88 -19.97
C LYS A 208 -3.79 8.68 -20.80
N MET A 209 -2.63 8.72 -20.15
CA MET A 209 -1.29 8.83 -20.77
C MET A 209 -0.93 7.66 -21.70
N TRP A 210 -1.35 6.44 -21.40
CA TRP A 210 -0.95 5.27 -22.21
C TRP A 210 -1.41 5.39 -23.67
N ARG A 211 -2.51 6.10 -23.93
CA ARG A 211 -3.05 6.29 -25.29
C ARG A 211 -2.19 7.20 -26.17
N GLU A 212 -1.40 8.06 -25.53
CA GLU A 212 -0.54 9.04 -26.20
C GLU A 212 0.89 8.51 -26.40
N CYS A 213 1.20 7.35 -25.81
CA CYS A 213 2.52 6.75 -25.94
C CYS A 213 2.74 6.23 -27.38
N PRO A 214 3.97 6.36 -27.90
CA PRO A 214 4.33 5.76 -29.17
C PRO A 214 4.21 4.24 -29.11
N GLN A 215 3.92 3.64 -30.27
CA GLN A 215 3.88 2.20 -30.43
C GLN A 215 5.30 1.63 -30.58
N ASP A 216 5.77 0.94 -29.54
CA ASP A 216 7.08 0.31 -29.49
C ASP A 216 6.94 -1.22 -29.63
N ILE A 217 7.81 -1.84 -30.44
CA ILE A 217 7.84 -3.31 -30.60
C ILE A 217 8.43 -3.97 -29.35
N ASN A 218 9.48 -3.36 -28.80
CA ASN A 218 10.21 -3.87 -27.65
C ASN A 218 9.63 -3.34 -26.34
N THR A 219 9.85 -4.08 -25.26
CA THR A 219 9.55 -3.58 -23.91
C THR A 219 10.33 -2.29 -23.63
N PRO A 220 9.78 -1.35 -22.85
CA PRO A 220 10.48 -0.13 -22.50
C PRO A 220 11.85 -0.40 -21.84
N GLU A 221 12.90 0.20 -22.41
CA GLU A 221 14.25 0.13 -21.85
C GLU A 221 14.40 1.04 -20.64
N LEU A 222 15.20 0.59 -19.67
CA LEU A 222 15.62 1.40 -18.54
C LEU A 222 16.63 2.46 -18.98
N PRO A 223 16.61 3.66 -18.36
CA PRO A 223 17.65 4.65 -18.59
C PRO A 223 19.01 4.14 -18.09
N SER A 224 20.10 4.72 -18.61
CA SER A 224 21.48 4.41 -18.19
C SER A 224 22.07 5.57 -17.40
N LEU A 225 22.75 5.28 -16.29
CA LEU A 225 23.60 6.23 -15.57
C LEU A 225 25.07 5.87 -15.78
N ALA A 226 25.82 6.73 -16.47
CA ALA A 226 27.22 6.47 -16.80
C ALA A 226 28.15 6.48 -15.57
N ASP A 227 27.88 7.36 -14.61
CA ASP A 227 28.78 7.65 -13.49
C ASP A 227 28.33 7.01 -12.15
N ALA A 228 27.50 5.97 -12.21
CA ALA A 228 26.99 5.29 -11.02
C ALA A 228 26.98 3.77 -11.16
N ILE A 229 27.18 3.09 -10.03
CA ILE A 229 26.91 1.67 -9.88
C ILE A 229 25.48 1.54 -9.36
N THR A 230 24.64 0.89 -10.14
CA THR A 230 23.24 0.63 -9.78
C THR A 230 22.98 -0.86 -9.63
N GLY A 231 21.88 -1.18 -8.96
CA GLY A 231 21.42 -2.55 -8.89
C GLY A 231 20.22 -2.68 -7.97
N CYS A 232 19.70 -3.89 -7.91
CA CYS A 232 18.67 -4.26 -6.96
C CYS A 232 18.95 -5.63 -6.34
N TYR A 233 18.41 -5.88 -5.15
CA TYR A 233 18.52 -7.16 -4.46
C TYR A 233 17.23 -7.50 -3.72
N LEU A 234 16.85 -8.78 -3.70
CA LEU A 234 15.82 -9.28 -2.80
C LEU A 234 16.42 -9.46 -1.41
N THR A 235 15.74 -8.94 -0.38
CA THR A 235 16.27 -8.90 0.99
C THR A 235 15.18 -9.17 2.02
N PRO A 236 15.51 -9.81 3.16
CA PRO A 236 14.58 -9.92 4.27
C PRO A 236 14.09 -8.55 4.75
N TYR A 237 12.82 -8.46 5.09
CA TYR A 237 12.22 -7.26 5.66
C TYR A 237 11.45 -7.62 6.93
N SER A 238 10.81 -6.65 7.57
CA SER A 238 10.11 -6.89 8.84
C SER A 238 8.85 -6.07 8.96
N GLU A 239 7.88 -6.58 9.70
CA GLU A 239 6.65 -5.87 10.03
C GLU A 239 6.96 -4.52 10.71
N LYS A 240 7.97 -4.47 11.59
CA LYS A 240 8.40 -3.21 12.22
C LYS A 240 8.80 -2.15 11.19
N ARG A 241 9.48 -2.54 10.10
CA ARG A 241 9.92 -1.60 9.05
C ARG A 241 8.79 -1.23 8.08
N LEU A 242 7.72 -2.03 7.99
CA LEU A 242 6.51 -1.69 7.24
C LEU A 242 5.64 -0.66 7.95
N ASP A 243 5.79 -0.51 9.26
CA ASP A 243 4.97 0.40 10.05
C ASP A 243 5.33 1.86 9.75
N VAL A 244 4.31 2.67 9.49
CA VAL A 244 4.47 4.12 9.29
C VAL A 244 5.11 4.78 10.51
N LEU A 245 4.89 4.22 11.70
CA LEU A 245 5.49 4.66 12.97
C LEU A 245 7.02 4.46 13.00
N ALA A 246 7.57 3.64 12.11
CA ALA A 246 9.01 3.45 11.93
C ALA A 246 9.59 4.33 10.80
N GLY A 247 8.79 5.20 10.19
CA GLY A 247 9.22 6.15 9.16
C GLY A 247 9.04 5.68 7.71
N TYR A 248 8.39 4.54 7.47
CA TYR A 248 8.07 4.12 6.10
C TYR A 248 6.79 4.81 5.62
N LEU A 249 6.94 5.88 4.83
CA LEU A 249 5.83 6.77 4.44
C LEU A 249 4.73 6.09 3.61
N SER A 250 5.08 5.09 2.79
CA SER A 250 4.09 4.28 2.05
C SER A 250 3.52 3.12 2.89
N GLY A 251 3.95 3.00 4.15
CA GLY A 251 3.51 1.97 5.09
C GLY A 251 2.07 2.11 5.53
N MET A 252 1.53 1.01 6.05
CA MET A 252 0.22 0.97 6.71
C MET A 252 0.43 0.80 8.21
N PRO A 253 -0.30 1.55 9.07
CA PRO A 253 -0.16 1.39 10.51
C PRO A 253 -0.59 0.01 10.98
N ALA A 254 0.07 -0.47 12.03
CA ALA A 254 -0.18 -1.77 12.66
C ALA A 254 -0.11 -2.94 11.65
N PRO A 255 1.03 -3.20 11.00
CA PRO A 255 1.15 -4.24 9.97
C PRO A 255 0.78 -5.66 10.47
N VAL A 256 1.00 -5.96 11.76
CA VAL A 256 0.55 -7.22 12.38
C VAL A 256 -0.97 -7.33 12.38
N TRP A 257 -1.68 -6.24 12.69
CA TRP A 257 -3.15 -6.19 12.61
C TRP A 257 -3.63 -6.41 11.18
N GLN A 258 -3.01 -5.74 10.20
CA GLN A 258 -3.35 -5.90 8.78
C GLN A 258 -3.13 -7.34 8.32
N ASN A 259 -2.07 -7.99 8.78
CA ASN A 259 -1.83 -9.40 8.51
C ASN A 259 -2.93 -10.30 9.11
N TRP A 260 -3.38 -10.05 10.34
CA TRP A 260 -4.48 -10.81 10.93
C TRP A 260 -5.80 -10.59 10.20
N CYS A 261 -6.12 -9.35 9.82
CA CYS A 261 -7.29 -9.05 9.00
C CYS A 261 -7.25 -9.83 7.69
N TRP A 262 -6.12 -9.81 6.99
CA TRP A 262 -5.92 -10.59 5.77
C TRP A 262 -6.13 -12.09 5.99
N GLN A 263 -5.49 -12.67 7.00
CA GLN A 263 -5.50 -14.12 7.23
C GLN A 263 -6.84 -14.65 7.76
N TRP A 264 -7.51 -13.91 8.63
CA TRP A 264 -8.63 -14.43 9.42
C TRP A 264 -9.91 -13.58 9.39
N GLY A 265 -9.84 -12.36 8.84
CA GLY A 265 -10.96 -11.41 8.83
C GLY A 265 -11.04 -10.54 10.09
N LEU A 266 -11.84 -9.47 10.02
CA LEU A 266 -11.91 -8.43 11.07
C LEU A 266 -12.31 -8.97 12.45
N GLN A 267 -13.28 -9.89 12.49
CA GLN A 267 -13.76 -10.44 13.76
C GLN A 267 -12.66 -11.22 14.49
N GLN A 268 -12.05 -12.19 13.82
CA GLN A 268 -10.98 -13.02 14.39
C GLN A 268 -9.71 -12.21 14.66
N ALA A 269 -9.41 -11.19 13.85
CA ALA A 269 -8.31 -10.26 14.13
C ALA A 269 -8.52 -9.52 15.47
N GLY A 270 -9.75 -9.07 15.75
CA GLY A 270 -10.13 -8.47 17.04
C GLY A 270 -9.97 -9.42 18.21
N GLU A 271 -10.41 -10.67 18.07
CA GLU A 271 -10.23 -11.71 19.10
C GLU A 271 -8.75 -11.99 19.38
N GLN A 272 -7.93 -12.10 18.32
CA GLN A 272 -6.50 -12.30 18.46
C GLN A 272 -5.82 -11.09 19.11
N LEU A 273 -6.24 -9.87 18.79
CA LEU A 273 -5.72 -8.65 19.39
C LEU A 273 -5.93 -8.64 20.90
N LEU A 274 -7.16 -8.87 21.36
CA LEU A 274 -7.47 -8.92 22.81
C LEU A 274 -6.68 -10.02 23.52
N LYS A 275 -6.62 -11.22 22.93
CA LYS A 275 -5.83 -12.34 23.47
C LYS A 275 -4.36 -11.98 23.59
N THR A 276 -3.80 -11.34 22.57
CA THR A 276 -2.39 -10.93 22.54
C THR A 276 -2.11 -9.88 23.61
N ILE A 277 -2.94 -8.85 23.73
CA ILE A 277 -2.79 -7.78 24.72
C ILE A 277 -2.90 -8.35 26.14
N LEU A 278 -3.94 -9.13 26.43
CA LEU A 278 -4.10 -9.76 27.74
C LEU A 278 -2.90 -10.62 28.13
N THR A 279 -2.39 -11.41 27.17
CA THR A 279 -1.22 -12.27 27.38
C THR A 279 0.02 -11.45 27.69
N ARG A 280 0.27 -10.38 26.92
CA ARG A 280 1.43 -9.50 27.13
C ARG A 280 1.35 -8.76 28.47
N LEU A 281 0.18 -8.20 28.82
CA LEU A 281 0.00 -7.52 30.11
C LEU A 281 0.28 -8.47 31.28
N ARG A 282 -0.23 -9.70 31.22
CA ARG A 282 0.03 -10.73 32.24
C ARG A 282 1.51 -11.14 32.31
N GLN A 283 2.18 -11.30 31.17
CA GLN A 283 3.63 -11.57 31.13
C GLN A 283 4.44 -10.45 31.78
N HIS A 284 4.02 -9.20 31.62
CA HIS A 284 4.61 -8.03 32.27
C HIS A 284 4.10 -7.78 33.70
N LYS A 285 3.28 -8.69 34.26
CA LYS A 285 2.67 -8.56 35.60
C LYS A 285 1.84 -7.29 35.79
N LEU A 286 1.28 -6.76 34.70
CA LEU A 286 0.35 -5.63 34.72
C LEU A 286 -1.08 -6.12 34.98
N PRO A 287 -1.88 -5.40 35.76
CA PRO A 287 -3.25 -5.79 36.08
C PRO A 287 -4.11 -5.78 34.81
N ALA A 288 -4.60 -6.95 34.41
CA ALA A 288 -5.55 -7.10 33.31
C ALA A 288 -6.43 -8.34 33.57
N SER A 289 -7.69 -8.08 33.89
CA SER A 289 -8.69 -9.10 34.16
C SER A 289 -9.45 -9.50 32.89
N THR A 290 -10.16 -10.64 32.96
CA THR A 290 -11.10 -11.01 31.90
C THR A 290 -12.25 -10.00 31.80
N ALA A 291 -12.63 -9.35 32.91
CA ALA A 291 -13.65 -8.31 32.91
C ALA A 291 -13.19 -7.07 32.12
N ASP A 292 -11.90 -6.71 32.22
CA ASP A 292 -11.33 -5.61 31.44
C ASP A 292 -11.35 -5.91 29.93
N MET A 293 -11.09 -7.15 29.53
CA MET A 293 -11.18 -7.56 28.11
C MET A 293 -12.63 -7.58 27.62
N ALA A 294 -13.59 -8.00 28.46
CA ALA A 294 -15.01 -7.93 28.12
C ALA A 294 -15.46 -6.46 27.94
N ALA A 295 -15.00 -5.56 28.82
CA ALA A 295 -15.25 -4.14 28.69
C ALA A 295 -14.65 -3.56 27.40
N ALA A 296 -13.39 -3.89 27.08
CA ALA A 296 -12.75 -3.46 25.84
C ALA A 296 -13.49 -3.99 24.60
N HIS A 297 -13.94 -5.24 24.61
CA HIS A 297 -14.73 -5.80 23.52
C HIS A 297 -16.06 -5.07 23.32
N LEU A 298 -16.86 -4.90 24.38
CA LEU A 298 -18.14 -4.19 24.32
C LEU A 298 -17.97 -2.73 23.90
N HIS A 299 -16.91 -2.08 24.37
CA HIS A 299 -16.57 -0.72 24.00
C HIS A 299 -16.20 -0.62 22.52
N ALA A 300 -15.41 -1.56 21.98
CA ALA A 300 -15.05 -1.59 20.56
C ALA A 300 -16.29 -1.77 19.67
N MET A 301 -17.21 -2.65 20.07
CA MET A 301 -18.50 -2.84 19.39
C MET A 301 -19.34 -1.56 19.39
N ALA A 302 -19.42 -0.88 20.53
CA ALA A 302 -20.17 0.38 20.65
C ALA A 302 -19.55 1.50 19.80
N LEU A 303 -18.22 1.62 19.80
CA LEU A 303 -17.51 2.59 18.95
C LEU A 303 -17.73 2.32 17.47
N ALA A 304 -17.63 1.05 17.05
CA ALA A 304 -17.91 0.64 15.67
C ALA A 304 -19.31 1.10 15.23
N GLN A 305 -20.33 0.82 16.06
CA GLN A 305 -21.71 1.25 15.78
C GLN A 305 -21.85 2.77 15.70
N LEU A 306 -21.25 3.52 16.64
CA LEU A 306 -21.29 4.99 16.63
C LEU A 306 -20.59 5.59 15.41
N ARG A 307 -19.56 4.92 14.89
CA ARG A 307 -18.79 5.33 13.71
C ARG A 307 -19.34 4.78 12.40
N GLY A 308 -20.41 3.99 12.45
CA GLY A 308 -21.07 3.42 11.27
C GLY A 308 -20.35 2.22 10.66
N HIS A 309 -19.46 1.55 11.40
CA HIS A 309 -18.78 0.34 10.96
C HIS A 309 -19.61 -0.91 11.29
N THR A 310 -19.59 -1.90 10.40
CA THR A 310 -20.26 -3.19 10.63
C THR A 310 -19.56 -3.99 11.72
N LEU A 311 -18.22 -4.00 11.67
CA LEU A 311 -17.32 -4.62 12.65
C LEU A 311 -16.29 -3.59 13.10
N PRO A 312 -15.69 -3.72 14.29
CA PRO A 312 -14.70 -2.76 14.76
C PRO A 312 -13.45 -2.84 13.91
N LEU A 313 -13.02 -1.67 13.47
CA LEU A 313 -11.79 -1.46 12.76
C LEU A 313 -10.64 -1.20 13.74
N ARG A 314 -9.44 -1.02 13.19
CA ARG A 314 -8.20 -0.84 13.96
C ARG A 314 -8.34 0.23 15.06
N THR A 315 -8.87 1.40 14.73
CA THR A 315 -8.99 2.52 15.68
C THR A 315 -10.08 2.28 16.73
N ASP A 316 -11.17 1.60 16.39
CA ASP A 316 -12.20 1.23 17.37
C ASP A 316 -11.62 0.32 18.45
N TRP A 317 -10.80 -0.65 18.04
CA TRP A 317 -10.09 -1.51 18.98
C TRP A 317 -9.11 -0.72 19.84
N LEU A 318 -8.25 0.10 19.22
CA LEU A 318 -7.23 0.86 19.95
C LEU A 318 -7.86 1.83 20.96
N ASP A 319 -8.90 2.56 20.57
CA ASP A 319 -9.62 3.48 21.45
C ASP A 319 -10.36 2.75 22.57
N ALA A 320 -11.00 1.62 22.25
CA ALA A 320 -11.69 0.81 23.24
C ALA A 320 -10.74 0.24 24.28
N ILE A 321 -9.57 -0.24 23.84
CA ILE A 321 -8.52 -0.76 24.72
C ILE A 321 -7.96 0.37 25.59
N ALA A 322 -7.62 1.52 25.01
CA ALA A 322 -7.14 2.67 25.76
C ALA A 322 -8.17 3.11 26.82
N GLY A 323 -9.42 3.33 26.41
CA GLY A 323 -10.48 3.77 27.32
C GLY A 323 -10.87 2.74 28.39
N SER A 324 -10.61 1.45 28.15
CA SER A 324 -10.92 0.40 29.12
C SER A 324 -9.77 0.11 30.09
N LEU A 325 -8.52 0.18 29.62
CA LEU A 325 -7.35 -0.25 30.40
C LEU A 325 -6.59 0.90 31.04
N ILE A 326 -6.58 2.08 30.44
CA ILE A 326 -5.84 3.23 30.96
C ILE A 326 -6.74 3.92 31.98
N LYS A 327 -6.33 3.89 33.25
CA LYS A 327 -7.07 4.50 34.38
C LYS A 327 -6.51 5.87 34.79
N GLU A 328 -5.34 6.22 34.28
CA GLU A 328 -4.62 7.46 34.59
C GLU A 328 -4.80 8.50 33.48
N ALA A 329 -4.56 9.77 33.81
CA ALA A 329 -4.56 10.84 32.82
C ALA A 329 -3.39 10.67 31.85
N LEU A 330 -3.65 10.83 30.56
CA LEU A 330 -2.63 10.86 29.52
C LEU A 330 -2.10 12.27 29.35
N ASN A 331 -0.78 12.43 29.40
CA ASN A 331 -0.10 13.71 29.19
C ASN A 331 0.28 13.94 27.72
N ALA A 332 -0.08 13.01 26.84
CA ALA A 332 0.20 13.03 25.41
C ALA A 332 -0.99 12.41 24.66
N PRO A 333 -1.22 12.81 23.40
CA PRO A 333 -2.22 12.16 22.55
C PRO A 333 -1.86 10.68 22.32
N LEU A 334 -2.88 9.88 22.03
CA LEU A 334 -2.68 8.47 21.72
C LEU A 334 -1.84 8.32 20.44
N PRO A 335 -0.89 7.36 20.37
CA PRO A 335 0.06 7.28 19.25
C PRO A 335 -0.56 7.07 17.86
N TRP A 336 -1.79 6.56 17.80
CA TRP A 336 -2.52 6.33 16.55
C TRP A 336 -3.39 7.52 16.12
N SER A 337 -3.42 8.62 16.88
CA SER A 337 -4.16 9.83 16.53
C SER A 337 -3.38 10.77 15.61
N TYR A 338 -2.09 10.52 15.37
CA TYR A 338 -1.25 11.29 14.46
C TYR A 338 -0.36 10.35 13.63
N ARG A 339 0.16 10.86 12.51
CA ARG A 339 1.07 10.12 11.63
C ARG A 339 2.49 10.56 11.92
N GLY A 340 3.35 9.64 12.34
CA GLY A 340 4.75 9.95 12.65
C GLY A 340 5.38 8.99 13.64
N VAL A 341 6.66 9.19 13.92
CA VAL A 341 7.40 8.34 14.86
C VAL A 341 6.84 8.52 16.27
N ILE A 342 6.64 7.41 17.00
CA ILE A 342 6.29 7.47 18.42
C ILE A 342 7.47 8.09 19.16
N HIS A 343 7.26 9.29 19.72
CA HIS A 343 8.21 9.88 20.65
C HIS A 343 8.00 9.25 22.05
N PRO A 344 9.09 8.82 22.71
CA PRO A 344 9.02 8.16 24.02
C PRO A 344 8.51 9.06 25.15
#